data_AF-A0AA96TPT1-F1
#
_entry.id   AF-A0AA96TPT1-F1
#
_cell.length_a   1.000
_cell.length_b   1.000
_cell.length_c   1.000
_cell.angle_alpha   90.00
_cell.angle_beta   90.00
_cell.angle_gamma   90.00
#
_symmetry.space_group_name_H-M   'P 1'
#
loop_
_entity.id
_entity.type
_entity.pdbx_description
1 polymer ?
#
loop_
_entity_poly.entity_id
_entity_poly.type
_entity_poly.pdbx_seq_one_letter_code
_entity_poly.pdbx_strand_id
1 'polypeptide(L)'
;MTMKRAVEKTGTEHWQQLTPARYIYTKQELTVSSVFQETKGIVLSAYFGGLVFAETAAGSKKYRAEISSVPKGDERALCVDWIDYVSATQAYHHRLYVPRAEVSETQDAQWSRTQEARWGLTFAALAPIGGSTALAVWLTDDPAVLLAAPASGSLQEKEAG
;
A
#
# COMPACT_ATOMS: atom_id res chain seq x y z
N MET A 1 9.44 -4.56 -0.30
CA MET A 1 8.23 -3.75 -0.54
C MET A 1 7.36 -4.53 -1.50
N THR A 2 6.08 -4.68 -1.19
CA THR A 2 5.12 -5.41 -2.03
C THR A 2 3.88 -4.55 -2.20
N MET A 3 3.34 -4.48 -3.42
CA MET A 3 2.09 -3.78 -3.70
C MET A 3 1.05 -4.79 -4.19
N LYS A 4 -0.19 -4.67 -3.74
CA LYS A 4 -1.31 -5.51 -4.17
C LYS A 4 -2.53 -4.65 -4.47
N ARG A 5 -3.17 -4.89 -5.61
CA ARG A 5 -4.49 -4.33 -5.95
C ARG A 5 -5.51 -5.46 -5.99
N ALA A 6 -6.59 -5.35 -5.21
CA ALA A 6 -7.69 -6.31 -5.18
C ALA A 6 -8.99 -5.64 -5.67
N VAL A 7 -9.73 -6.32 -6.54
CA VAL A 7 -11.04 -5.88 -7.03
C VAL A 7 -12.00 -7.06 -6.98
N GLU A 8 -13.09 -6.94 -6.25
CA GLU A 8 -14.12 -7.96 -6.11
C GLU A 8 -15.39 -7.52 -6.85
N LYS A 9 -15.96 -8.45 -7.64
CA LYS A 9 -17.18 -8.25 -8.40
C LYS A 9 -18.13 -9.40 -8.10
N THR A 10 -19.37 -9.09 -7.76
CA THR A 10 -20.42 -10.10 -7.63
C THR A 10 -21.30 -10.02 -8.88
N GLY A 11 -21.47 -11.16 -9.56
CA GLY A 11 -22.45 -11.31 -10.64
C GLY A 11 -23.85 -11.37 -10.03
N THR A 12 -24.82 -10.66 -10.60
CA THR A 12 -26.21 -10.79 -10.17
C THR A 12 -26.75 -12.10 -10.76
N GLU A 13 -27.12 -13.07 -9.92
CA GLU A 13 -27.81 -14.27 -10.41
C GLU A 13 -29.18 -13.87 -10.95
N HIS A 14 -29.43 -14.15 -12.24
CA HIS A 14 -30.74 -13.98 -12.85
C HIS A 14 -31.17 -15.29 -13.50
N TRP A 15 -32.20 -15.91 -12.93
CA TRP A 15 -32.86 -17.08 -13.50
C TRP A 15 -33.74 -16.63 -14.69
N GLN A 16 -33.46 -17.19 -15.88
CA GLN A 16 -34.27 -17.12 -17.12
C GLN A 16 -34.39 -15.75 -17.84
N GLN A 17 -33.29 -15.02 -18.11
CA GLN A 17 -33.32 -14.01 -19.19
C GLN A 17 -31.96 -13.79 -19.89
N LEU A 18 -31.98 -13.76 -21.22
CA LEU A 18 -30.85 -13.75 -22.17
C LEU A 18 -30.09 -12.40 -22.28
N THR A 19 -30.28 -11.48 -21.32
CA THR A 19 -29.62 -10.15 -21.35
C THR A 19 -28.71 -9.98 -20.12
N PRO A 20 -27.47 -9.48 -20.31
CA PRO A 20 -26.42 -9.60 -19.31
C PRO A 20 -26.75 -8.89 -17.99
N ALA A 21 -26.61 -9.65 -16.91
CA ALA A 21 -26.67 -9.16 -15.55
C ALA A 21 -25.48 -8.22 -15.28
N ARG A 22 -25.78 -7.01 -14.81
CA ARG A 22 -24.77 -6.00 -14.47
C ARG A 22 -23.84 -6.54 -13.37
N TYR A 23 -22.52 -6.36 -13.54
CA TYR A 23 -21.56 -6.59 -12.46
C TYR A 23 -21.58 -5.42 -11.48
N ILE A 24 -21.70 -5.73 -10.19
CA ILE A 24 -21.56 -4.74 -9.11
C ILE A 24 -20.14 -4.86 -8.56
N TYR A 25 -19.42 -3.75 -8.51
CA TYR A 25 -18.13 -3.68 -7.82
C TYR A 25 -18.39 -3.62 -6.32
N THR A 26 -17.97 -4.66 -5.60
CA THR A 26 -18.23 -4.79 -4.15
C THR A 26 -17.09 -4.22 -3.33
N LYS A 27 -15.84 -4.38 -3.80
CA LYS A 27 -14.64 -3.90 -3.12
C LYS A 27 -13.54 -3.55 -4.12
N GLN A 28 -12.87 -2.43 -3.89
CA GLN A 28 -11.62 -2.07 -4.57
C GLN A 28 -10.63 -1.61 -3.51
N GLU A 29 -9.49 -2.30 -3.41
CA GLU A 29 -8.48 -2.04 -2.39
C GLU A 29 -7.08 -2.01 -3.02
N LEU A 30 -6.27 -1.03 -2.62
CA LEU A 30 -4.85 -0.96 -2.95
C LEU A 30 -4.07 -1.01 -1.63
N THR A 31 -3.23 -2.03 -1.47
CA THR A 31 -2.38 -2.18 -0.30
C THR A 31 -0.91 -2.17 -0.66
N VAL A 32 -0.09 -1.63 0.24
CA VAL A 32 1.36 -1.57 0.13
C VAL A 32 1.96 -2.09 1.43
N SER A 33 2.74 -3.16 1.36
CA SER A 33 3.40 -3.78 2.51
C SER A 33 4.91 -3.58 2.46
N SER A 34 5.50 -3.25 3.62
CA SER A 34 6.94 -3.12 3.78
C SER A 34 7.40 -3.66 5.12
N VAL A 35 8.68 -4.03 5.19
CA VAL A 35 9.35 -4.39 6.45
C VAL A 35 10.48 -3.39 6.67
N PHE A 36 10.37 -2.60 7.72
CA PHE A 36 11.41 -1.63 8.10
C PHE A 36 12.38 -2.28 9.08
N GLN A 37 13.68 -2.18 8.80
CA GLN A 37 14.73 -2.73 9.67
C GLN A 37 15.21 -1.73 10.73
N GLU A 38 14.83 -0.46 10.59
CA GLU A 38 15.31 0.61 11.45
C GLU A 38 14.26 1.03 12.47
N THR A 39 14.67 1.06 13.74
CA THR A 39 13.84 1.51 14.87
C THR A 39 13.90 3.03 14.98
N LYS A 40 13.12 3.72 14.13
CA LYS A 40 12.95 5.17 14.15
C LYS A 40 11.61 5.57 14.79
N GLY A 41 11.57 6.77 15.38
CA GLY A 41 10.34 7.31 15.96
C GLY A 41 9.16 7.33 14.99
N ILE A 42 9.39 7.63 13.71
CA ILE A 42 8.34 7.62 12.67
C ILE A 42 7.80 6.22 12.38
N VAL A 43 8.67 5.19 12.39
CA VAL A 43 8.29 3.79 12.16
C VAL A 43 7.51 3.26 13.35
N LEU A 44 7.99 3.52 14.57
CA LEU A 44 7.29 3.16 15.80
C LEU A 44 5.95 3.91 15.93
N SER A 45 5.90 5.17 15.49
CA SER A 45 4.67 5.94 15.42
C SER A 45 3.65 5.24 14.52
N ALA A 46 4.04 4.88 13.29
CA ALA A 46 3.17 4.13 12.37
C ALA A 46 2.76 2.76 12.93
N TYR A 47 3.69 2.00 13.51
CA TYR A 47 3.44 0.64 14.00
C TYR A 47 2.50 0.60 15.22
N PHE A 48 2.56 1.59 16.10
CA PHE A 48 1.75 1.63 17.32
C PHE A 48 0.59 2.64 17.27
N GLY A 49 0.22 3.14 16.07
CA GLY A 49 -0.98 3.98 15.90
C GLY A 49 -0.81 5.42 16.40
N GLY A 50 0.35 6.03 16.18
CA GLY A 50 0.62 7.44 16.46
C GLY A 50 1.45 7.72 17.71
N LEU A 51 2.40 6.85 18.07
CA LEU A 51 3.35 7.13 19.16
C LEU A 51 4.10 8.46 18.95
N VAL A 52 4.25 9.20 20.04
CA VAL A 52 5.04 10.43 20.10
C VAL A 52 6.07 10.28 21.23
N PHE A 53 7.34 10.42 20.88
CA PHE A 53 8.43 10.40 21.86
C PHE A 53 8.60 11.80 22.47
N ALA A 54 8.61 11.86 23.79
CA ALA A 54 8.96 13.03 24.57
C ALA A 54 10.19 12.73 25.43
N GLU A 55 11.03 13.74 25.66
CA GLU A 55 12.15 13.61 26.59
C GLU A 55 11.63 13.61 28.04
N THR A 56 12.15 12.76 28.91
CA THR A 56 11.64 12.64 30.29
C THR A 56 12.03 13.83 31.18
N ALA A 57 13.12 14.51 30.82
CA ALA A 57 13.61 15.75 31.41
C ALA A 57 14.61 16.39 30.43
N ALA A 58 14.70 17.72 30.39
CA ALA A 58 15.54 18.42 29.44
C ALA A 58 17.01 17.95 29.51
N GLY A 59 17.55 17.47 28.38
CA GLY A 59 18.93 17.01 28.25
C GLY A 59 19.22 15.64 28.87
N SER A 60 18.20 14.91 29.32
CA SER A 60 18.35 13.57 29.93
C SER A 60 18.70 12.48 28.93
N LYS A 61 18.51 12.70 27.61
CA LYS A 61 18.66 11.69 26.54
C LYS A 61 17.80 10.44 26.75
N LYS A 62 16.78 10.52 27.60
CA LYS A 62 15.80 9.46 27.83
C LYS A 62 14.51 9.88 27.17
N TYR A 63 14.08 9.10 26.19
CA TYR A 63 12.86 9.36 25.44
C TYR A 63 11.79 8.33 25.82
N ARG A 64 10.58 8.81 26.07
CA ARG A 64 9.42 8.00 26.44
C ARG A 64 8.28 8.29 25.47
N ALA A 65 7.61 7.24 25.04
CA ALA A 65 6.35 7.32 24.33
C ALA A 65 5.34 6.40 25.05
N GLU A 66 4.08 6.81 25.11
CA GLU A 66 3.02 6.06 25.78
C GLU A 66 2.14 5.37 24.73
N ILE A 67 1.98 4.06 24.86
CA ILE A 67 1.08 3.29 24.00
C ILE A 67 -0.33 3.45 24.55
N SER A 68 -1.20 4.06 23.75
CA SER A 68 -2.61 4.24 24.09
C SER A 68 -3.36 2.91 24.05
N SER A 69 -4.27 2.69 25.01
CA SER A 69 -5.22 1.59 24.98
C SER A 69 -6.39 1.84 24.03
N VAL A 70 -6.59 3.09 23.60
CA VAL A 70 -7.61 3.47 22.63
C VAL A 70 -7.09 3.18 21.22
N PRO A 71 -7.78 2.32 20.44
CA PRO A 71 -7.43 2.09 19.04
C PRO A 71 -7.51 3.41 18.26
N LYS A 72 -6.43 3.75 17.58
CA LYS A 72 -6.36 4.95 16.76
C LYS A 72 -5.81 4.56 15.38
N GLY A 73 -6.57 4.91 14.34
CA GLY A 73 -6.10 4.84 12.97
C GLY A 73 -5.01 5.87 12.73
N ASP A 74 -3.95 5.48 12.04
CA ASP A 74 -2.84 6.36 11.69
C ASP A 74 -2.83 6.59 10.18
N GLU A 75 -3.43 7.72 9.77
CA GLU A 75 -3.50 8.14 8.38
C GLU A 75 -2.25 8.95 8.00
N ARG A 76 -1.59 8.53 6.92
CA ARG A 76 -0.36 9.13 6.40
C ARG A 76 -0.36 9.14 4.88
N ALA A 77 0.38 10.09 4.31
CA ALA A 77 0.77 10.00 2.92
C ALA A 77 1.97 9.04 2.79
N LEU A 78 1.93 8.16 1.80
CA LEU A 78 3.01 7.21 1.49
C LEU A 78 3.63 7.57 0.15
N CYS A 79 4.96 7.59 0.10
CA CYS A 79 5.73 7.70 -1.13
C CYS A 79 6.70 6.54 -1.21
N VAL A 80 6.73 5.87 -2.35
CA VAL A 80 7.61 4.74 -2.62
C VAL A 80 8.42 5.11 -3.84
N ASP A 81 9.71 5.34 -3.62
CA ASP A 81 10.63 5.68 -4.70
C ASP A 81 11.56 4.51 -4.95
N TRP A 82 11.75 4.16 -6.21
CA TRP A 82 12.74 3.16 -6.60
C TRP A 82 13.35 3.52 -7.96
N ILE A 83 14.47 2.88 -8.26
CA ILE A 83 15.19 3.03 -9.52
C ILE A 83 15.14 1.67 -10.22
N ASP A 84 14.67 1.65 -11.46
CA ASP A 84 14.73 0.48 -12.33
C ASP A 84 15.95 0.59 -13.24
N TYR A 85 16.82 -0.40 -13.18
CA TYR A 85 18.04 -0.46 -14.00
C TYR A 85 17.82 -1.42 -15.16
N VAL A 86 17.47 -0.88 -16.32
CA VAL A 86 17.28 -1.66 -17.56
C VAL A 86 18.63 -2.07 -18.17
N SER A 87 19.65 -1.22 -18.02
CA SER A 87 21.03 -1.52 -18.41
C SER A 87 22.02 -0.73 -17.55
N ALA A 88 23.32 -1.00 -17.70
CA ALA A 88 24.37 -0.27 -16.99
C ALA A 88 24.38 1.25 -17.27
N THR A 89 23.75 1.67 -18.38
CA THR A 89 23.68 3.07 -18.82
C THR A 89 22.26 3.66 -18.76
N GLN A 90 21.25 2.85 -18.46
CA GLN A 90 19.85 3.27 -18.44
C GLN A 90 19.24 2.91 -17.09
N ALA A 91 18.96 3.95 -16.31
CA ALA A 91 18.25 3.89 -15.06
C ALA A 91 17.02 4.80 -15.16
N TYR A 92 15.87 4.29 -14.78
CA TYR A 92 14.62 5.03 -14.72
C TYR A 92 14.14 5.17 -13.29
N HIS A 93 13.65 6.34 -12.96
CA HIS A 93 13.13 6.66 -11.65
C HIS A 93 11.62 6.42 -11.63
N HIS A 94 11.15 5.74 -10.60
CA HIS A 94 9.76 5.48 -10.37
C HIS A 94 9.35 5.97 -8.99
N ARG A 95 8.16 6.55 -8.92
CA ARG A 95 7.53 7.02 -7.69
C ARG A 95 6.08 6.59 -7.66
N LEU A 96 5.71 5.86 -6.62
CA LEU A 96 4.31 5.62 -6.25
C LEU A 96 3.96 6.55 -5.09
N TYR A 97 3.02 7.45 -5.31
CA TYR A 97 2.50 8.36 -4.31
C TYR A 97 1.06 7.99 -3.94
N VAL A 98 0.82 7.69 -2.67
CA VAL A 98 -0.50 7.40 -2.09
C VAL A 98 -0.84 8.55 -1.13
N PRO A 99 -1.74 9.48 -1.51
CA PRO A 99 -2.01 10.68 -0.72
C PRO A 99 -2.59 10.39 0.66
N ARG A 100 -3.43 9.35 0.78
CA ARG A 100 -4.05 8.91 2.03
C ARG A 100 -3.89 7.41 2.15
N ALA A 101 -3.14 6.96 3.14
CA ALA A 101 -2.97 5.57 3.48
C ALA A 101 -3.09 5.40 4.99
N GLU A 102 -3.72 4.31 5.43
CA GLU A 102 -3.80 3.95 6.84
C GLU A 102 -3.06 2.64 7.06
N VAL A 103 -2.42 2.49 8.23
CA VAL A 103 -1.85 1.20 8.63
C VAL A 103 -3.01 0.24 8.91
N SER A 104 -3.18 -0.74 8.03
CA SER A 104 -4.26 -1.72 8.12
C SER A 104 -3.86 -2.94 8.95
N GLU A 105 -2.60 -3.36 8.84
CA GLU A 105 -2.07 -4.54 9.53
C GLU A 105 -0.62 -4.31 9.94
N THR A 106 -0.28 -4.85 11.11
CA THR A 106 1.08 -4.90 11.64
C THR A 106 1.50 -6.36 11.81
N GLN A 107 2.64 -6.74 11.27
CA GLN A 107 3.22 -8.07 11.50
C GLN A 107 3.93 -8.11 12.85
N ASP A 108 4.01 -9.30 13.44
CA ASP A 108 4.75 -9.50 14.69
C ASP A 108 6.20 -9.01 14.58
N ALA A 109 6.57 -8.09 15.46
CA ALA A 109 7.94 -7.62 15.57
C ALA A 109 8.83 -8.73 16.15
N GLN A 110 9.85 -9.12 15.39
CA GLN A 110 10.85 -10.09 15.84
C GLN A 110 12.11 -9.36 16.32
N TRP A 111 12.53 -9.66 17.55
CA TRP A 111 13.79 -9.18 18.12
C TRP A 111 14.67 -10.38 18.43
N SER A 112 15.86 -10.41 17.84
CA SER A 112 16.88 -11.40 18.17
C SER A 112 18.19 -10.69 18.45
N ARG A 113 19.11 -11.37 19.16
CA ARG A 113 20.44 -10.78 19.44
C ARG A 113 21.30 -10.60 18.19
N THR A 114 20.99 -11.33 17.12
CA THR A 114 21.82 -11.43 15.92
C THR A 114 21.21 -10.78 14.70
N GLN A 115 19.94 -10.34 14.78
CA GLN A 115 19.25 -9.70 13.67
C GLN A 115 18.65 -8.37 14.13
N GLU A 116 18.64 -7.44 13.19
CA GLU A 116 17.97 -6.15 13.34
C GLU A 116 16.47 -6.32 13.58
N ALA A 117 15.87 -5.37 14.31
CA ALA A 117 14.45 -5.36 14.54
C ALA A 117 13.70 -5.18 13.21
N ARG A 118 12.70 -6.02 12.97
CA ARG A 118 11.88 -5.97 11.76
C ARG A 118 10.47 -5.50 12.09
N TRP A 119 10.04 -4.42 11.45
CA TRP A 119 8.73 -3.80 11.63
C TRP A 119 7.93 -3.97 10.34
N GLY A 120 7.14 -5.04 10.27
CA GLY A 120 6.27 -5.30 9.12
C GLY A 120 4.99 -4.47 9.21
N LEU A 121 4.76 -3.62 8.21
CA LEU A 121 3.60 -2.74 8.10
C LEU A 121 2.91 -2.95 6.76
N THR A 122 1.58 -3.06 6.79
CA THR A 122 0.74 -2.98 5.60
C THR A 122 -0.08 -1.71 5.67
N PHE A 123 -0.04 -0.96 4.58
CA PHE A 123 -0.80 0.26 4.39
C PHE A 123 -1.93 0.00 3.40
N ALA A 124 -3.16 0.40 3.74
CA ALA A 124 -4.30 0.42 2.83
C ALA A 124 -4.54 1.85 2.34
N ALA A 125 -4.66 2.03 1.03
CA ALA A 125 -5.00 3.32 0.44
C ALA A 125 -6.45 3.68 0.75
N LEU A 126 -6.66 4.87 1.30
CA LEU A 126 -7.97 5.41 1.60
C LEU A 126 -8.51 6.22 0.43
N ALA A 127 -9.83 6.27 0.30
CA ALA A 127 -10.48 7.10 -0.70
C ALA A 127 -10.09 8.59 -0.51
N PRO A 128 -9.81 9.33 -1.59
CA PRO A 128 -9.49 10.75 -1.49
C PRO A 128 -10.69 11.55 -0.97
N ILE A 129 -10.42 12.64 -0.27
CA ILE A 129 -11.45 13.60 0.16
C ILE A 129 -11.68 14.58 -1.00
N GLY A 130 -12.94 14.86 -1.35
CA GLY A 130 -13.28 15.96 -2.27
C GLY A 130 -13.29 15.60 -3.77
N GLY A 131 -14.04 14.58 -4.17
CA GLY A 131 -14.44 14.36 -5.58
C GLY A 131 -13.35 13.82 -6.53
N SER A 132 -12.09 13.72 -6.10
CA SER A 132 -11.07 12.98 -6.84
C SER A 132 -11.41 11.48 -6.87
N THR A 133 -11.06 10.79 -7.95
CA THR A 133 -11.20 9.33 -8.08
C THR A 133 -9.85 8.60 -8.03
N ALA A 134 -8.74 9.35 -7.94
CA ALA A 134 -7.40 8.78 -7.93
C ALA A 134 -7.00 8.34 -6.51
N LEU A 135 -6.82 7.02 -6.32
CA LEU A 135 -6.35 6.44 -5.06
C LEU A 135 -4.83 6.58 -4.85
N ALA A 136 -4.07 6.54 -5.95
CA ALA A 136 -2.63 6.67 -5.96
C ALA A 136 -2.17 7.19 -7.33
N VAL A 137 -0.97 7.77 -7.37
CA VAL A 137 -0.33 8.28 -8.57
C VAL A 137 0.98 7.55 -8.78
N TRP A 138 1.18 7.03 -9.99
CA TRP A 138 2.44 6.46 -10.44
C TRP A 138 3.13 7.45 -11.36
N LEU A 139 4.38 7.80 -11.03
CA LEU A 139 5.22 8.71 -11.81
C LEU A 139 6.46 7.95 -12.25
N THR A 140 6.88 8.17 -13.50
CA THR A 140 8.12 7.62 -14.04
C THR A 140 8.67 8.51 -15.15
N ASP A 141 9.98 8.47 -15.33
CA ASP A 141 10.69 9.07 -16.47
C ASP A 141 10.97 8.08 -17.61
N ASP A 142 10.52 6.83 -17.50
CA ASP A 142 10.63 5.83 -18.56
C ASP A 142 9.63 6.12 -19.69
N PRO A 143 10.07 6.50 -20.90
CA PRO A 143 9.17 6.74 -22.03
C PRO A 143 8.50 5.45 -22.54
N ALA A 144 9.02 4.26 -22.21
CA ALA A 144 8.50 2.99 -22.68
C ALA A 144 7.08 2.69 -22.16
N VAL A 145 6.65 3.31 -21.06
CA VAL A 145 5.27 3.17 -20.56
C VAL A 145 4.21 3.64 -21.55
N LEU A 146 4.59 4.44 -22.54
CA LEU A 146 3.69 4.91 -23.61
C LEU A 146 3.71 4.03 -24.85
N LEU A 147 4.63 3.05 -24.94
CA LEU A 147 4.93 2.32 -26.18
C LEU A 147 4.13 1.02 -26.39
N ALA A 148 3.14 0.68 -25.55
CA ALA A 148 2.25 -0.45 -25.83
C ALA A 148 0.86 -0.30 -25.18
N ALA A 149 -0.20 -0.29 -26.01
CA ALA A 149 -1.52 -0.67 -25.54
C ALA A 149 -1.50 -2.18 -25.20
N PRO A 150 -2.07 -2.63 -24.07
CA PRO A 150 -2.18 -4.05 -23.79
C PRO A 150 -2.99 -4.69 -24.92
N ALA A 151 -2.41 -5.68 -25.60
CA ALA A 151 -3.15 -6.51 -26.54
C ALA A 151 -4.34 -7.08 -25.78
N SER A 152 -5.56 -6.72 -26.20
CA SER A 152 -6.79 -7.27 -25.67
C SER A 152 -6.80 -8.77 -25.96
N GLY A 153 -6.32 -9.57 -25.01
CA GLY A 153 -6.43 -11.01 -25.05
C GLY A 153 -7.90 -11.36 -24.98
N SER A 154 -8.48 -11.72 -26.13
CA SER A 154 -9.80 -12.32 -26.19
C SER A 154 -9.77 -13.59 -25.34
N LEU A 155 -10.57 -13.64 -24.28
CA LEU A 155 -10.87 -14.87 -23.56
C LEU A 155 -11.48 -15.85 -24.57
N GLN A 156 -10.71 -16.84 -25.01
CA GLN A 156 -11.30 -17.95 -25.76
C GLN A 156 -12.02 -18.85 -24.76
N GLU A 157 -13.34 -18.75 -24.72
CA GLU A 157 -14.18 -19.76 -24.10
C GLU A 157 -13.95 -21.08 -24.84
N LYS A 158 -13.33 -22.03 -24.13
CA LYS A 158 -13.19 -23.40 -24.59
C LYS A 158 -14.53 -24.10 -24.35
N GLU A 159 -15.37 -24.16 -25.38
CA GLU A 159 -16.55 -25.03 -25.37
C GLU A 159 -16.07 -26.49 -25.21
N ALA A 160 -16.48 -27.12 -24.11
CA ALA A 160 -16.38 -28.56 -23.93
C ALA A 160 -17.64 -29.19 -24.55
N GLY A 161 -17.43 -30.03 -25.56
CA GLY A 161 -18.45 -30.94 -26.09
C GLY A 161 -18.70 -32.13 -25.17
#